data_AF-A0A1C5TAJ4-F1
#
_entry.id   AF-A0A1C5TAJ4-F1
#
_cell.length_a   1.000
_cell.length_b   1.000
_cell.length_c   1.000
_cell.angle_alpha   90.00
_cell.angle_beta   90.00
_cell.angle_gamma   90.00
#
_symmetry.space_group_name_H-M   'P 1'
#
loop_
_entity.id
_entity.type
_entity.pdbx_description
1 polymer ?
#
loop_
_entity_poly.entity_id
_entity_poly.type
_entity_poly.pdbx_seq_one_letter_code
_entity_poly.pdbx_strand_id
1 'polypeptide(L)'
;MNMHKKRIARRGAAFVCAFGVALSAMPVHAAEVKSLEDKTSNLQSQLEGINQDLVTLSNKIAETEAEIEESNNEVYRLEASLQISRNNEEKQYETMKTRIKYMYENGSETMITMLFTADSMGDFLNKAEFIQNITDYDKEMLENMMEIRQGIETQEEDLKSQQQELTDLQSQLNTEQQNLQAKAAATSTDLATVNAQLQAAREAQAKQEEEAQKKAQEEAAKQASASTGNNTSGSSSNNNSSSKPSNSGSNNNSGSSSSNGKYNIPSGGLTPSKGRIWFNGHTETYYSQKVLPGAGLNIPGRHIASDGTIRDKDGYIVLASDDYPKGTVVETSLGAGKVYDSGSGKGNIDLYTDW
;
A
#
# COMPACT_ATOMS: atom_id res chain seq x y z
N MET A 1 -72.37 6.72 3.77
CA MET A 1 -71.57 6.02 2.74
C MET A 1 -71.47 4.56 3.20
N ASN A 2 -72.50 3.70 3.05
CA ASN A 2 -72.94 2.97 1.84
C ASN A 2 -71.77 2.56 0.93
N MET A 3 -71.56 1.32 0.47
CA MET A 3 -72.21 -0.02 0.50
C MET A 3 -71.12 -0.99 -0.06
N HIS A 4 -70.92 -2.23 0.40
CA HIS A 4 -71.62 -3.48 0.05
C HIS A 4 -70.98 -4.61 0.90
N LYS A 5 -71.62 -5.30 1.85
CA LYS A 5 -72.68 -6.32 1.81
C LYS A 5 -72.44 -7.54 0.89
N LYS A 6 -72.06 -8.64 1.57
CA LYS A 6 -72.75 -9.96 1.65
C LYS A 6 -72.54 -11.04 0.57
N ARG A 7 -71.99 -12.16 1.08
CA ARG A 7 -72.51 -13.56 1.08
C ARG A 7 -72.69 -14.28 -0.26
N ILE A 8 -72.19 -15.52 -0.31
CA ILE A 8 -73.01 -16.73 -0.50
C ILE A 8 -72.34 -17.91 0.20
N ALA A 9 -73.17 -18.64 0.94
CA ALA A 9 -72.89 -19.91 1.58
C ALA A 9 -73.51 -21.03 0.73
N ARG A 10 -72.97 -22.25 0.79
CA ARG A 10 -73.67 -23.48 1.23
C ARG A 10 -73.02 -24.78 0.73
N ARG A 11 -72.75 -25.66 1.69
CA ARG A 11 -73.11 -27.09 1.76
C ARG A 11 -72.55 -28.05 0.68
N GLY A 12 -71.63 -28.89 1.13
CA GLY A 12 -71.96 -30.26 1.53
C GLY A 12 -71.70 -31.38 0.52
N ALA A 13 -70.74 -32.25 0.86
CA ALA A 13 -70.85 -33.69 0.67
C ALA A 13 -69.86 -34.38 1.63
N ALA A 14 -70.40 -35.11 2.59
CA ALA A 14 -69.66 -36.14 3.30
C ALA A 14 -69.50 -37.34 2.36
N PHE A 15 -68.30 -37.90 2.25
CA PHE A 15 -68.12 -39.31 1.92
C PHE A 15 -67.04 -39.88 2.83
N VAL A 16 -67.51 -40.73 3.75
CA VAL A 16 -66.70 -41.68 4.49
C VAL A 16 -66.13 -42.68 3.49
N CYS A 17 -64.81 -42.85 3.48
CA CYS A 17 -64.17 -44.09 3.07
C CYS A 17 -63.09 -44.41 4.09
N ALA A 18 -63.49 -45.20 5.09
CA ALA A 18 -62.59 -45.98 5.90
C ALA A 18 -61.97 -47.09 5.02
N PHE A 19 -60.66 -47.05 4.86
CA PHE A 19 -59.74 -48.13 4.49
C PHE A 19 -58.36 -47.55 4.82
N GLY A 20 -57.72 -47.90 5.94
CA GLY A 20 -57.12 -49.19 6.16
C GLY A 20 -55.62 -49.11 5.84
N VAL A 21 -54.82 -48.80 6.87
CA VAL A 21 -53.38 -49.09 7.02
C VAL A 21 -52.41 -48.57 5.93
N ALA A 22 -51.69 -47.49 6.26
CA ALA A 22 -50.23 -47.34 6.15
C ALA A 22 -49.89 -45.83 6.26
N LEU A 23 -49.87 -45.32 7.49
CA LEU A 23 -49.38 -43.97 7.76
C LEU A 23 -47.85 -44.00 7.61
N SER A 24 -47.37 -43.61 6.44
CA SER A 24 -45.95 -43.39 6.15
C SER A 24 -45.43 -42.23 7.01
N ALA A 25 -44.80 -42.57 8.13
CA ALA A 25 -44.15 -41.64 9.04
C ALA A 25 -42.77 -41.18 8.51
N MET A 26 -42.75 -40.47 7.37
CA MET A 26 -41.50 -40.07 6.69
C MET A 26 -41.27 -38.57 6.39
N PRO A 27 -42.16 -37.57 6.65
CA PRO A 27 -41.87 -36.20 6.19
C PRO A 27 -41.01 -35.35 7.14
N VAL A 28 -40.76 -35.79 8.38
CA VAL A 28 -40.16 -34.91 9.41
C VAL A 28 -38.63 -34.81 9.27
N HIS A 29 -37.92 -35.90 9.00
CA HIS A 29 -36.45 -35.89 8.96
C HIS A 29 -35.85 -35.44 7.62
N ALA A 30 -36.53 -35.71 6.49
CA ALA A 30 -36.08 -35.22 5.18
C ALA A 30 -36.12 -33.68 5.08
N ALA A 31 -37.11 -33.04 5.72
CA ALA A 31 -37.19 -31.58 5.80
C ALA A 31 -36.09 -30.97 6.70
N GLU A 32 -35.67 -31.70 7.73
CA GLU A 32 -34.60 -31.30 8.66
C GLU A 32 -33.22 -31.37 8.01
N VAL A 33 -32.91 -32.45 7.28
CA VAL A 33 -31.66 -32.59 6.51
C VAL A 33 -31.51 -31.48 5.47
N LYS A 34 -32.56 -31.21 4.67
CA LYS A 34 -32.53 -30.14 3.67
C LYS A 34 -32.28 -28.76 4.29
N SER A 35 -32.92 -28.46 5.41
CA SER A 35 -32.71 -27.21 6.14
C SER A 35 -31.27 -27.05 6.64
N LEU A 36 -30.64 -28.13 7.10
CA LEU A 36 -29.23 -28.13 7.53
C LEU A 36 -28.25 -28.01 6.35
N GLU A 37 -28.57 -28.60 5.19
CA GLU A 37 -27.80 -28.41 3.95
C GLU A 37 -27.84 -26.96 3.48
N ASP A 38 -29.02 -26.33 3.47
CA ASP A 38 -29.19 -24.93 3.09
C ASP A 38 -28.41 -24.00 4.03
N LYS A 39 -28.45 -24.26 5.35
CA LYS A 39 -27.64 -23.52 6.34
C LYS A 39 -26.14 -23.72 6.13
N THR A 40 -25.71 -24.94 5.84
CA THR A 40 -24.29 -25.25 5.57
C THR A 40 -23.80 -24.47 4.36
N SER A 41 -24.54 -24.53 3.25
CA SER A 41 -24.24 -23.80 2.01
C SER A 41 -24.18 -22.28 2.26
N ASN A 42 -25.13 -21.74 3.03
CA ASN A 42 -25.14 -20.32 3.37
C ASN A 42 -23.91 -19.92 4.22
N LEU A 43 -23.54 -20.70 5.23
CA LEU A 43 -22.37 -20.44 6.06
C LEU A 43 -21.06 -20.56 5.26
N GLN A 44 -20.97 -21.53 4.33
CA GLN A 44 -19.85 -21.65 3.40
C GLN A 44 -19.71 -20.40 2.53
N SER A 45 -20.83 -19.93 1.97
CA SER A 45 -20.84 -18.72 1.14
C SER A 45 -20.46 -17.47 1.93
N GLN A 46 -20.94 -17.34 3.18
CA GLN A 46 -20.54 -16.25 4.07
C GLN A 46 -19.04 -16.30 4.37
N LEU A 47 -18.49 -17.48 4.67
CA LEU A 47 -17.07 -17.65 4.97
C LEU A 47 -16.20 -17.31 3.75
N GLU A 48 -16.59 -17.73 2.56
CA GLU A 48 -15.92 -17.37 1.31
C GLU A 48 -15.92 -15.86 1.08
N GLY A 49 -17.06 -15.19 1.30
CA GLY A 49 -17.16 -13.74 1.22
C GLY A 49 -16.23 -13.03 2.21
N ILE A 50 -16.20 -13.48 3.47
CA ILE A 50 -15.31 -12.92 4.49
C ILE A 50 -13.83 -13.12 4.11
N ASN A 51 -13.46 -14.28 3.57
CA ASN A 51 -12.09 -14.53 3.12
C ASN A 51 -11.71 -13.60 1.96
N GLN A 52 -12.63 -13.34 1.03
CA GLN A 52 -12.40 -12.40 -0.07
C GLN A 52 -12.24 -10.95 0.44
N ASP A 53 -13.05 -10.55 1.43
CA ASP A 53 -12.93 -9.25 2.09
C ASP A 53 -11.59 -9.12 2.82
N LEU A 54 -11.13 -10.17 3.51
CA LEU A 54 -9.83 -10.21 4.19
C LEU A 54 -8.66 -10.06 3.21
N VAL A 55 -8.70 -10.70 2.04
CA VAL A 55 -7.69 -10.54 0.99
C VAL A 55 -7.68 -9.09 0.48
N THR A 56 -8.86 -8.54 0.20
CA THR A 56 -9.01 -7.15 -0.28
C THR A 56 -8.45 -6.17 0.74
N LEU A 57 -8.77 -6.37 2.02
CA LEU A 57 -8.31 -5.53 3.11
C LEU A 57 -6.79 -5.64 3.32
N SER A 58 -6.23 -6.85 3.20
CA SER A 58 -4.78 -7.06 3.31
C SER A 58 -4.02 -6.34 2.20
N ASN A 59 -4.56 -6.31 0.97
CA ASN A 59 -3.97 -5.53 -0.12
C ASN A 59 -4.02 -4.03 0.16
N LYS A 60 -5.14 -3.51 0.70
CA LYS A 60 -5.26 -2.09 1.10
C LYS A 60 -4.27 -1.73 2.20
N ILE A 61 -4.09 -2.59 3.21
CA ILE A 61 -3.11 -2.37 4.28
C ILE A 61 -1.70 -2.27 3.68
N ALA A 62 -1.33 -3.19 2.78
CA ALA A 62 -0.02 -3.16 2.14
C ALA A 62 0.18 -1.91 1.25
N GLU A 63 -0.87 -1.45 0.56
CA GLU A 63 -0.84 -0.21 -0.23
C GLU A 63 -0.68 1.02 0.68
N THR A 64 -1.46 1.14 1.75
CA THR A 64 -1.33 2.21 2.74
C THR A 64 0.04 2.20 3.43
N GLU A 65 0.61 1.03 3.72
CA GLU A 65 1.98 0.91 4.26
C GLU A 65 3.04 1.44 3.30
N ALA A 66 2.89 1.15 2.00
CA ALA A 66 3.77 1.68 0.97
C ALA A 66 3.66 3.21 0.83
N GLU A 67 2.43 3.75 0.88
CA GLU A 67 2.19 5.21 0.88
C GLU A 67 2.80 5.89 2.11
N ILE A 68 2.72 5.26 3.29
CA ILE A 68 3.36 5.76 4.52
C ILE A 68 4.88 5.76 4.36
N GLU A 69 5.48 4.71 3.80
CA GLU A 69 6.93 4.65 3.56
C GLU A 69 7.37 5.73 2.56
N GLU A 70 6.63 5.92 1.46
CA GLU A 70 6.91 6.97 0.48
C GLU A 70 6.80 8.38 1.10
N SER A 71 5.75 8.63 1.87
CA SER A 71 5.56 9.89 2.59
C SER A 71 6.70 10.17 3.59
N ASN A 72 7.14 9.17 4.36
CA ASN A 72 8.29 9.30 5.26
C ASN A 72 9.58 9.69 4.52
N ASN A 73 9.83 9.06 3.36
CA ASN A 73 10.99 9.36 2.54
C ASN A 73 10.95 10.79 2.00
N GLU A 74 9.77 11.24 1.59
CA GLU A 74 9.56 12.62 1.14
C GLU A 74 9.75 13.63 2.27
N VAL A 75 9.28 13.35 3.49
CA VAL A 75 9.55 14.19 4.68
C VAL A 75 11.06 14.34 4.90
N TYR A 76 11.84 13.25 4.86
CA TYR A 76 13.28 13.34 5.04
C TYR A 76 13.97 14.20 3.97
N ARG A 77 13.48 14.15 2.73
CA ARG A 77 13.97 15.01 1.65
C ARG A 77 13.66 16.48 1.90
N LEU A 78 12.44 16.79 2.33
CA LEU A 78 12.02 18.16 2.63
C LEU A 78 12.79 18.72 3.83
N GLU A 79 13.02 17.92 4.88
CA GLU A 79 13.85 18.31 6.03
C GLU A 79 15.30 18.65 5.63
N ALA A 80 15.93 17.81 4.79
CA ALA A 80 17.26 18.09 4.26
C ALA A 80 17.29 19.37 3.41
N SER A 81 16.29 19.51 2.52
CA SER A 81 16.11 20.70 1.69
C SER A 81 15.91 21.97 2.51
N LEU A 82 15.12 21.90 3.58
CA LEU A 82 14.85 23.01 4.49
C LEU A 82 16.11 23.43 5.22
N GLN A 83 16.90 22.47 5.72
CA GLN A 83 18.15 22.76 6.40
C GLN A 83 19.16 23.45 5.47
N ILE A 84 19.29 22.96 4.24
CA ILE A 84 20.15 23.60 3.21
C ILE A 84 19.63 24.99 2.85
N SER A 85 18.31 25.16 2.69
CA SER A 85 17.71 26.47 2.39
C SER A 85 18.01 27.48 3.49
N ARG A 86 17.84 27.11 4.77
CA ARG A 86 18.13 27.96 5.94
C ARG A 86 19.60 28.38 6.00
N ASN A 87 20.52 27.44 5.78
CA ASN A 87 21.95 27.72 5.79
C ASN A 87 22.36 28.66 4.65
N ASN A 88 21.77 28.49 3.47
CA ASN A 88 22.04 29.37 2.33
C ASN A 88 21.48 30.78 2.54
N GLU A 89 20.30 30.90 3.12
CA GLU A 89 19.72 32.19 3.50
C GLU A 89 20.59 32.92 4.53
N GLU A 90 21.05 32.23 5.59
CA GLU A 90 21.92 32.83 6.60
C GLU A 90 23.25 33.30 5.99
N LYS A 91 23.83 32.49 5.09
CA LYS A 91 25.05 32.85 4.37
C LYS A 91 24.85 34.05 3.44
N GLN A 92 23.70 34.12 2.74
CA GLN A 92 23.34 35.25 1.90
C GLN A 92 23.18 36.52 2.76
N TYR A 93 22.52 36.39 3.91
CA TYR A 93 22.34 37.47 4.87
C TYR A 93 23.67 38.01 5.41
N GLU A 94 24.59 37.14 5.85
CA GLU A 94 25.92 37.57 6.34
C GLU A 94 26.80 38.14 5.21
N THR A 95 26.64 37.65 3.98
CA THR A 95 27.32 38.23 2.80
C THR A 95 26.80 39.65 2.52
N MET A 96 25.48 39.83 2.53
CA MET A 96 24.84 41.13 2.38
C MET A 96 25.28 42.09 3.49
N LYS A 97 25.27 41.66 4.75
CA LYS A 97 25.73 42.44 5.90
C LYS A 97 27.20 42.84 5.79
N THR A 98 28.07 41.92 5.36
CA THR A 98 29.49 42.21 5.13
C THR A 98 29.66 43.25 4.02
N ARG A 99 28.88 43.13 2.93
CA ARG A 99 28.86 44.12 1.84
C ARG A 99 28.40 45.49 2.33
N ILE A 100 27.29 45.56 3.06
CA ILE A 100 26.77 46.81 3.64
C ILE A 100 27.80 47.42 4.60
N LYS A 101 28.41 46.62 5.48
CA LYS A 101 29.47 47.05 6.39
C LYS A 101 30.66 47.63 5.63
N TYR A 102 31.13 46.94 4.59
CA TYR A 102 32.22 47.43 3.74
C TYR A 102 31.85 48.75 3.04
N MET A 103 30.62 48.86 2.52
CA MET A 103 30.10 50.09 1.92
C MET A 103 29.99 51.24 2.93
N TYR A 104 29.70 50.96 4.20
CA TYR A 104 29.61 51.98 5.24
C TYR A 104 30.99 52.40 5.75
N GLU A 105 31.84 51.43 6.12
CA GLU A 105 33.16 51.66 6.71
C GLU A 105 34.17 52.19 5.70
N ASN A 106 34.10 51.75 4.45
CA ASN A 106 35.02 52.17 3.39
C ASN A 106 34.35 53.08 2.34
N GLY A 107 33.03 53.30 2.36
CA GLY A 107 32.30 53.78 1.18
C GLY A 107 31.51 55.08 1.29
N SER A 108 31.40 55.76 2.43
CA SER A 108 30.81 57.12 2.39
C SER A 108 31.72 58.09 1.62
N GLU A 109 33.03 58.03 1.82
CA GLU A 109 33.99 58.77 0.99
C GLU A 109 34.20 58.09 -0.37
N THR A 110 34.38 56.76 -0.43
CA THR A 110 34.79 56.10 -1.69
C THR A 110 33.66 55.92 -2.71
N MET A 111 32.40 55.71 -2.30
CA MET A 111 31.28 55.54 -3.24
C MET A 111 30.78 56.90 -3.77
N ILE A 112 30.70 57.91 -2.89
CA ILE A 112 30.44 59.30 -3.30
C ILE A 112 31.61 59.84 -4.15
N THR A 113 32.87 59.53 -3.79
CA THR A 113 34.03 59.87 -4.62
C THR A 113 34.01 59.11 -5.93
N MET A 114 33.64 57.83 -5.98
CA MET A 114 33.54 57.05 -7.21
C MET A 114 32.46 57.57 -8.17
N LEU A 115 31.36 58.10 -7.62
CA LEU A 115 30.34 58.84 -8.37
C LEU A 115 30.90 60.19 -8.84
N PHE A 116 31.56 60.98 -7.99
CA PHE A 116 32.09 62.31 -8.37
C PHE A 116 33.39 62.28 -9.19
N THR A 117 34.10 61.14 -9.25
CA THR A 117 35.25 60.91 -10.13
C THR A 117 34.85 60.26 -11.46
N ALA A 118 33.56 60.15 -11.75
CA ALA A 118 33.10 59.67 -13.05
C ALA A 118 33.58 60.58 -14.19
N ASP A 119 34.11 60.00 -15.27
CA ASP A 119 34.73 60.74 -16.37
C ASP A 119 33.69 61.48 -17.25
N SER A 120 32.42 61.11 -17.13
CA SER A 120 31.31 61.69 -17.87
C SER A 120 29.96 61.49 -17.17
N MET A 121 28.92 62.21 -17.61
CA MET A 121 27.55 62.00 -17.14
C MET A 121 27.05 60.57 -17.41
N GLY A 122 27.48 59.93 -18.51
CA GLY A 122 27.14 58.53 -18.80
C GLY A 122 27.82 57.56 -17.84
N ASP A 123 29.09 57.80 -17.50
CA ASP A 123 29.82 57.00 -16.51
C ASP A 123 29.24 57.17 -15.09
N PHE A 124 28.81 58.39 -14.74
CA PHE A 124 28.09 58.67 -13.49
C PHE A 124 26.80 57.85 -13.37
N LEU A 125 25.98 57.85 -14.43
CA LEU A 125 24.71 57.11 -14.47
C LEU A 125 24.95 55.60 -14.40
N ASN A 126 25.92 55.05 -15.14
CA ASN A 126 26.26 53.63 -15.09
C ASN A 126 26.71 53.19 -13.69
N LYS A 127 27.49 54.01 -12.99
CA LYS A 127 27.95 53.70 -11.61
C LYS A 127 26.81 53.76 -10.60
N ALA A 128 25.91 54.75 -10.72
CA ALA A 128 24.71 54.85 -9.88
C ALA A 128 23.77 53.65 -10.10
N GLU A 129 23.55 53.29 -11.38
CA GLU A 129 22.75 52.12 -11.77
C GLU A 129 23.38 50.82 -11.24
N PHE A 130 24.71 50.67 -11.31
CA PHE A 130 25.40 49.50 -10.78
C PHE A 130 25.22 49.32 -9.26
N ILE A 131 25.32 50.41 -8.48
CA ILE A 131 25.12 50.37 -7.01
C ILE A 131 23.67 50.00 -6.68
N GLN A 132 22.71 50.56 -7.40
CA GLN A 132 21.30 50.24 -7.23
C GLN A 132 21.02 48.77 -7.57
N ASN A 133 21.49 48.31 -8.73
CA ASN A 133 21.32 46.94 -9.19
C ASN A 133 21.89 45.90 -8.21
N ILE A 134 23.02 46.19 -7.57
CA ILE A 134 23.59 45.31 -6.53
C ILE A 134 22.68 45.21 -5.31
N THR A 135 22.13 46.34 -4.87
CA THR A 135 21.27 46.40 -3.69
C THR A 135 19.93 45.72 -3.95
N ASP A 136 19.36 45.94 -5.13
CA ASP A 136 18.10 45.32 -5.54
C ASP A 136 18.30 43.81 -5.73
N TYR A 137 19.41 43.37 -6.36
CA TYR A 137 19.77 41.95 -6.46
C TYR A 137 19.87 41.25 -5.10
N ASP A 138 20.53 41.86 -4.10
CA ASP A 138 20.66 41.23 -2.77
C ASP A 138 19.30 41.07 -2.07
N LYS A 139 18.41 42.07 -2.20
CA LYS A 139 17.05 42.01 -1.66
C LYS A 139 16.23 40.93 -2.36
N GLU A 140 16.19 40.96 -3.69
CA GLU A 140 15.47 39.95 -4.48
C GLU A 140 15.97 38.54 -4.16
N MET A 141 17.29 38.36 -4.05
CA MET A 141 17.86 37.05 -3.69
C MET A 141 17.39 36.57 -2.31
N LEU A 142 17.39 37.46 -1.31
CA LEU A 142 16.93 37.12 0.04
C LEU A 142 15.41 36.84 0.08
N GLU A 143 14.61 37.63 -0.63
CA GLU A 143 13.17 37.42 -0.77
C GLU A 143 12.88 36.06 -1.42
N ASN A 144 13.53 35.74 -2.54
CA ASN A 144 13.40 34.43 -3.19
C ASN A 144 13.79 33.28 -2.24
N MET A 145 14.85 33.42 -1.44
CA MET A 145 15.25 32.39 -0.47
C MET A 145 14.19 32.20 0.63
N MET A 146 13.63 33.28 1.15
CA MET A 146 12.55 33.22 2.14
C MET A 146 11.30 32.56 1.58
N GLU A 147 10.92 32.87 0.34
CA GLU A 147 9.79 32.24 -0.35
C GLU A 147 10.02 30.75 -0.57
N ILE A 148 11.20 30.35 -1.03
CA ILE A 148 11.58 28.93 -1.19
C ILE A 148 11.48 28.20 0.15
N ARG A 149 12.05 28.77 1.22
CA ARG A 149 11.98 28.19 2.57
C ARG A 149 10.53 28.02 3.04
N GLN A 150 9.72 29.06 2.91
CA GLN A 150 8.33 29.03 3.34
C GLN A 150 7.49 28.01 2.52
N GLY A 151 7.79 27.88 1.22
CA GLY A 151 7.18 26.86 0.36
C GLY A 151 7.52 25.44 0.83
N ILE A 152 8.79 25.18 1.16
CA ILE A 152 9.23 23.88 1.71
C ILE A 152 8.58 23.60 3.06
N GLU A 153 8.52 24.58 3.96
CA GLU A 153 7.87 24.43 5.28
C GLU A 153 6.38 24.10 5.15
N THR A 154 5.68 24.75 4.21
CA THR A 154 4.26 24.47 3.94
C THR A 154 4.08 23.07 3.39
N GLN A 155 4.92 22.65 2.44
CA GLN A 155 4.89 21.29 1.89
C GLN A 155 5.16 20.22 2.95
N GLU A 156 6.10 20.49 3.87
CA GLU A 156 6.42 19.59 4.99
C GLU A 156 5.24 19.45 5.96
N GLU A 157 4.56 20.56 6.29
CA GLU A 157 3.37 20.56 7.16
C GLU A 157 2.20 19.80 6.53
N ASP A 158 1.90 20.07 5.25
CA ASP A 158 0.85 19.37 4.50
C ASP A 158 1.12 17.86 4.45
N LEU A 159 2.38 17.47 4.23
CA LEU A 159 2.78 16.07 4.17
C LEU A 159 2.69 15.38 5.53
N LYS A 160 3.08 16.05 6.62
CA LYS A 160 2.91 15.54 7.99
C LYS A 160 1.42 15.35 8.34
N SER A 161 0.54 16.24 7.87
CA SER A 161 -0.91 16.05 8.02
C SER A 161 -1.40 14.81 7.26
N GLN A 162 -0.99 14.64 6.00
CA GLN A 162 -1.33 13.45 5.21
C GLN A 162 -0.82 12.15 5.85
N GLN A 163 0.38 12.19 6.45
CA GLN A 163 0.94 11.04 7.16
C GLN A 163 0.10 10.63 8.37
N GLN A 164 -0.45 11.61 9.11
CA GLN A 164 -1.37 11.33 10.21
C GLN A 164 -2.66 10.67 9.69
N GLU A 165 -3.23 11.18 8.59
CA GLU A 165 -4.41 10.58 7.95
C GLU A 165 -4.16 9.13 7.50
N LEU A 166 -3.00 8.85 6.90
CA LEU A 166 -2.60 7.51 6.50
C LEU A 166 -2.42 6.57 7.70
N THR A 167 -1.84 7.06 8.80
CA THR A 167 -1.67 6.29 10.03
C THR A 167 -3.01 5.95 10.67
N ASP A 168 -3.94 6.92 10.69
CA ASP A 168 -5.30 6.71 11.19
C ASP A 168 -6.06 5.70 10.31
N LEU A 169 -5.92 5.81 8.98
CA LEU A 169 -6.48 4.85 8.02
C LEU A 169 -5.92 3.44 8.26
N GLN A 170 -4.60 3.29 8.41
CA GLN A 170 -3.96 2.00 8.69
C GLN A 170 -4.52 1.37 9.97
N SER A 171 -4.72 2.16 11.03
CA SER A 171 -5.31 1.71 12.29
C SER A 171 -6.76 1.23 12.12
N GLN A 172 -7.57 1.95 11.32
CA GLN A 172 -8.93 1.55 10.98
C GLN A 172 -8.96 0.24 10.20
N LEU A 173 -8.11 0.10 9.17
CA LEU A 173 -8.02 -1.12 8.36
C LEU A 173 -7.58 -2.33 9.19
N ASN A 174 -6.60 -2.16 10.09
CA ASN A 174 -6.18 -3.21 11.02
C ASN A 174 -7.30 -3.64 11.97
N THR A 175 -8.08 -2.69 12.48
CA THR A 175 -9.25 -2.97 13.33
C THR A 175 -10.32 -3.74 12.56
N GLU A 176 -10.61 -3.33 11.32
CA GLU A 176 -11.54 -4.04 10.44
C GLU A 176 -11.07 -5.46 10.14
N GLN A 177 -9.76 -5.66 9.94
CA GLN A 177 -9.18 -6.97 9.67
C GLN A 177 -9.36 -7.91 10.86
N GLN A 178 -9.09 -7.42 12.07
CA GLN A 178 -9.31 -8.19 13.30
C GLN A 178 -10.79 -8.57 13.48
N ASN A 179 -11.71 -7.64 13.18
CA ASN A 179 -13.15 -7.91 13.25
C ASN A 179 -13.59 -8.98 12.23
N LEU A 180 -13.09 -8.91 10.99
CA LEU A 180 -13.39 -9.91 9.97
C LEU A 180 -12.77 -11.28 10.31
N GLN A 181 -11.55 -11.33 10.85
CA GLN A 181 -10.93 -12.57 11.33
C GLN A 181 -11.75 -13.20 12.46
N ALA A 182 -12.22 -12.41 13.43
CA ALA A 182 -13.09 -12.90 14.50
C ALA A 182 -14.42 -13.44 13.94
N LYS A 183 -15.01 -12.75 12.95
CA LYS A 183 -16.23 -13.19 12.28
C LYS A 183 -16.01 -14.49 11.50
N ALA A 184 -14.90 -14.61 10.76
CA ALA A 184 -14.51 -15.83 10.05
C ALA A 184 -14.38 -17.03 11.01
N ALA A 185 -13.72 -16.83 12.15
CA ALA A 185 -13.56 -17.87 13.18
C ALA A 185 -14.91 -18.31 13.77
N ALA A 186 -15.81 -17.36 14.05
CA ALA A 186 -17.17 -17.64 14.52
C ALA A 186 -17.97 -18.42 13.46
N THR A 187 -18.00 -17.94 12.21
CA THR A 187 -18.69 -18.61 11.10
C THR A 187 -18.13 -20.01 10.84
N SER A 188 -16.81 -20.20 10.94
CA SER A 188 -16.19 -21.52 10.82
C SER A 188 -16.61 -22.47 11.95
N THR A 189 -16.78 -21.96 13.17
CA THR A 189 -17.26 -22.75 14.32
C THR A 189 -18.72 -23.14 14.16
N ASP A 190 -19.57 -22.21 13.71
CA ASP A 190 -20.98 -22.47 13.41
C ASP A 190 -21.12 -23.50 12.29
N LEU A 191 -20.31 -23.37 11.24
CA LEU A 191 -20.27 -24.29 10.11
C LEU A 191 -19.84 -25.71 10.53
N ALA A 192 -18.85 -25.84 11.40
CA ALA A 192 -18.47 -27.13 11.97
C ALA A 192 -19.63 -27.76 12.78
N THR A 193 -20.33 -26.93 13.57
CA THR A 193 -21.48 -27.36 14.38
C THR A 193 -22.64 -27.84 13.49
N VAL A 194 -23.00 -27.08 12.46
CA VAL A 194 -24.08 -27.44 11.54
C VAL A 194 -23.72 -28.68 10.72
N ASN A 195 -22.46 -28.84 10.30
CA ASN A 195 -22.00 -30.05 9.62
C ASN A 195 -22.12 -31.29 10.51
N ALA A 196 -21.77 -31.19 11.79
CA ALA A 196 -21.96 -32.29 12.75
C ALA A 196 -23.43 -32.66 12.93
N GLN A 197 -24.32 -31.66 13.01
CA GLN A 197 -25.77 -31.88 13.06
C GLN A 197 -26.30 -32.54 11.78
N LEU A 198 -25.85 -32.07 10.61
CA LEU A 198 -26.23 -32.62 9.31
C LEU A 198 -25.81 -34.10 9.19
N GLN A 199 -24.60 -34.43 9.64
CA GLN A 199 -24.13 -35.81 9.65
C GLN A 199 -25.00 -36.69 10.56
N ALA A 200 -25.27 -36.25 11.80
CA ALA A 200 -26.14 -36.98 12.72
C ALA A 200 -27.57 -37.16 12.16
N ALA A 201 -28.13 -36.13 11.51
CA ALA A 201 -29.45 -36.19 10.90
C ALA A 201 -29.50 -37.20 9.73
N ARG A 202 -28.47 -37.22 8.87
CA ARG A 202 -28.34 -38.19 7.78
C ARG A 202 -28.20 -39.64 8.30
N GLU A 203 -27.42 -39.85 9.36
CA GLU A 203 -27.29 -41.17 9.99
C GLU A 203 -28.62 -41.65 10.62
N ALA A 204 -29.37 -40.75 11.25
CA ALA A 204 -30.69 -41.07 11.80
C ALA A 204 -31.71 -41.40 10.71
N GLN A 205 -31.71 -40.64 9.60
CA GLN A 205 -32.55 -40.90 8.45
C GLN A 205 -32.24 -42.26 7.82
N ALA A 206 -30.96 -42.58 7.61
CA ALA A 206 -30.53 -43.86 7.05
C ALA A 206 -30.98 -45.06 7.91
N LYS A 207 -30.86 -44.97 9.24
CA LYS A 207 -31.35 -46.00 10.16
C LYS A 207 -32.86 -46.20 10.07
N GLN A 208 -33.63 -45.12 9.96
CA GLN A 208 -35.09 -45.22 9.81
C GLN A 208 -35.49 -45.82 8.47
N GLU A 209 -34.81 -45.47 7.39
CA GLU A 209 -35.04 -46.06 6.07
C GLU A 209 -34.71 -47.56 6.06
N GLU A 210 -33.62 -47.97 6.71
CA GLU A 210 -33.25 -49.38 6.86
C GLU A 210 -34.28 -50.16 7.70
N GLU A 211 -34.73 -49.60 8.83
CA GLU A 211 -35.80 -50.20 9.64
C GLU A 211 -37.14 -50.31 8.88
N ALA A 212 -37.50 -49.28 8.11
CA ALA A 212 -38.69 -49.28 7.29
C ALA A 212 -38.62 -50.33 6.17
N GLN A 213 -37.46 -50.43 5.50
CA GLN A 213 -37.22 -51.47 4.49
C GLN A 213 -37.29 -52.87 5.10
N LYS A 214 -36.71 -53.08 6.28
CA LYS A 214 -36.73 -54.38 6.96
C LYS A 214 -38.16 -54.78 7.34
N LYS A 215 -38.97 -53.85 7.86
CA LYS A 215 -40.40 -54.08 8.14
C LYS A 215 -41.20 -54.38 6.87
N ALA A 216 -40.95 -53.64 5.79
CA ALA A 216 -41.61 -53.87 4.50
C ALA A 216 -41.22 -55.23 3.89
N GLN A 217 -39.96 -55.65 4.01
CA GLN A 217 -39.49 -56.97 3.59
C GLN A 217 -40.10 -58.10 4.43
N GLU A 218 -40.23 -57.93 5.75
CA GLU A 218 -40.90 -58.90 6.62
C GLU A 218 -42.39 -59.03 6.29
N GLU A 219 -43.09 -57.93 5.99
CA GLU A 219 -44.48 -57.95 5.54
C GLU A 219 -44.64 -58.59 4.15
N ALA A 220 -43.76 -58.26 3.21
CA ALA A 220 -43.74 -58.87 1.88
C ALA A 220 -43.41 -60.37 1.94
N ALA A 221 -42.48 -60.79 2.81
CA ALA A 221 -42.14 -62.19 3.03
C ALA A 221 -43.31 -62.97 3.64
N LYS A 222 -44.06 -62.39 4.59
CA LYS A 222 -45.30 -62.99 5.14
C LYS A 222 -46.37 -63.16 4.08
N GLN A 223 -46.56 -62.19 3.18
CA GLN A 223 -47.49 -62.30 2.05
C GLN A 223 -47.04 -63.31 0.98
N ALA A 224 -45.73 -63.38 0.71
CA ALA A 224 -45.16 -64.36 -0.22
C ALA A 224 -45.23 -65.80 0.32
N SER A 225 -45.07 -66.01 1.63
CA SER A 225 -45.23 -67.34 2.25
C SER A 225 -46.68 -67.88 2.26
N ALA A 226 -47.67 -67.03 1.96
CA ALA A 226 -49.06 -67.45 1.75
C ALA A 226 -49.40 -67.77 0.28
N SER A 227 -48.48 -67.51 -0.66
CA SER A 227 -48.70 -67.73 -2.10
C SER A 227 -47.48 -68.39 -2.75
N THR A 228 -47.62 -69.70 -2.97
CA THR A 228 -46.87 -70.49 -3.97
C THR A 228 -45.51 -71.02 -3.53
N GLY A 229 -45.50 -72.32 -3.23
CA GLY A 229 -44.33 -73.18 -3.38
C GLY A 229 -44.02 -73.48 -4.85
N ASN A 230 -42.85 -74.08 -5.05
CA ASN A 230 -42.34 -74.71 -6.29
C ASN A 230 -41.64 -73.76 -7.29
N ASN A 231 -40.30 -73.69 -7.25
CA ASN A 231 -39.42 -74.41 -8.19
C ASN A 231 -37.94 -74.04 -8.05
N THR A 232 -37.14 -74.98 -8.49
CA THR A 232 -35.73 -75.24 -8.21
C THR A 232 -34.81 -74.80 -9.37
N SER A 233 -33.55 -74.52 -9.02
CA SER A 233 -32.32 -74.86 -9.78
C SER A 233 -31.77 -73.99 -10.92
N GLY A 234 -30.50 -73.62 -10.73
CA GLY A 234 -29.43 -73.56 -11.75
C GLY A 234 -29.07 -72.15 -12.23
N SER A 235 -27.82 -71.74 -12.46
CA SER A 235 -26.50 -72.36 -12.38
C SER A 235 -25.47 -71.29 -12.82
N SER A 236 -24.33 -71.20 -12.13
CA SER A 236 -22.96 -71.00 -12.65
C SER A 236 -22.49 -69.68 -13.33
N SER A 237 -21.39 -69.16 -12.75
CA SER A 237 -20.17 -68.58 -13.38
C SER A 237 -20.31 -67.23 -14.13
N ASN A 238 -19.36 -66.29 -14.14
CA ASN A 238 -17.91 -66.38 -14.16
C ASN A 238 -17.25 -65.02 -13.83
N ASN A 239 -15.95 -65.10 -13.58
CA ASN A 239 -15.00 -64.08 -13.12
C ASN A 239 -14.63 -62.93 -14.09
N ASN A 240 -14.26 -61.81 -13.45
CA ASN A 240 -13.09 -60.93 -13.67
C ASN A 240 -12.87 -60.22 -15.03
N SER A 241 -12.60 -58.91 -14.95
CA SER A 241 -11.53 -58.25 -15.73
C SER A 241 -11.33 -56.79 -15.32
N SER A 242 -10.20 -56.53 -14.65
CA SER A 242 -9.24 -55.42 -14.85
C SER A 242 -9.64 -54.12 -15.57
N SER A 243 -9.25 -52.97 -14.98
CA SER A 243 -8.20 -52.11 -15.56
C SER A 243 -7.86 -50.92 -14.67
N LYS A 244 -6.58 -50.81 -14.35
CA LYS A 244 -5.89 -49.61 -13.85
C LYS A 244 -4.89 -49.21 -14.94
N PRO A 245 -4.71 -47.91 -15.21
CA PRO A 245 -3.38 -47.44 -15.59
C PRO A 245 -2.88 -46.32 -14.68
N SER A 246 -1.56 -46.33 -14.57
CA SER A 246 -0.63 -45.37 -13.99
C SER A 246 -0.41 -44.16 -14.91
N ASN A 247 0.03 -43.01 -14.37
CA ASN A 247 1.44 -42.56 -14.40
C ASN A 247 1.63 -41.01 -14.36
N SER A 248 2.67 -40.58 -13.64
CA SER A 248 3.63 -39.44 -13.85
C SER A 248 3.10 -38.01 -14.09
N GLY A 249 3.67 -36.91 -13.58
CA GLY A 249 4.89 -36.68 -12.80
C GLY A 249 5.25 -35.17 -12.77
N SER A 250 6.10 -34.80 -11.80
CA SER A 250 7.05 -33.67 -11.71
C SER A 250 6.67 -32.16 -11.76
N ASN A 251 6.97 -31.51 -10.63
CA ASN A 251 7.67 -30.22 -10.40
C ASN A 251 8.38 -29.53 -11.60
N ASN A 252 8.33 -28.18 -11.73
CA ASN A 252 9.17 -27.20 -11.01
C ASN A 252 9.02 -25.74 -11.55
N ASN A 253 9.53 -24.81 -10.73
CA ASN A 253 9.58 -23.35 -10.74
C ASN A 253 10.43 -22.65 -11.84
N SER A 254 10.35 -21.29 -11.83
CA SER A 254 11.13 -20.23 -12.50
C SER A 254 10.66 -19.84 -13.90
N GLY A 255 10.60 -18.58 -14.33
CA GLY A 255 10.99 -17.29 -13.76
C GLY A 255 11.21 -16.31 -14.92
N SER A 256 10.66 -15.09 -14.79
CA SER A 256 11.02 -13.82 -15.45
C SER A 256 11.16 -13.74 -16.98
N SER A 257 10.44 -12.79 -17.61
CA SER A 257 11.04 -11.51 -18.06
C SER A 257 10.14 -10.74 -19.04
N SER A 258 10.02 -9.43 -18.82
CA SER A 258 9.95 -8.35 -19.83
C SER A 258 9.65 -7.05 -19.08
N SER A 259 10.67 -6.32 -18.62
CA SER A 259 11.31 -5.21 -19.34
C SER A 259 10.36 -4.03 -19.64
N ASN A 260 10.50 -2.96 -18.85
CA ASN A 260 10.49 -1.58 -19.35
C ASN A 260 11.38 -0.71 -18.43
N GLY A 261 12.17 0.17 -19.05
CA GLY A 261 13.48 0.61 -18.57
C GLY A 261 13.53 1.45 -17.29
N LYS A 262 14.42 1.07 -16.38
CA LYS A 262 15.03 1.90 -15.33
C LYS A 262 16.46 1.41 -15.11
N TYR A 263 17.41 2.33 -14.95
CA TYR A 263 18.78 2.00 -14.55
C TYR A 263 18.78 1.29 -13.20
N ASN A 264 19.57 0.22 -13.09
CA ASN A 264 19.63 -0.64 -11.90
C ASN A 264 20.61 -0.02 -10.89
N ILE A 265 20.11 0.80 -9.98
CA ILE A 265 20.86 1.29 -8.81
C ILE A 265 21.22 0.05 -7.96
N PRO A 266 22.46 -0.11 -7.48
CA PRO A 266 22.83 -1.26 -6.66
C PRO A 266 21.88 -1.40 -5.47
N SER A 267 21.51 -2.64 -5.11
CA SER A 267 20.55 -2.89 -4.03
C SER A 267 21.08 -2.32 -2.71
N GLY A 268 20.57 -1.15 -2.30
CA GLY A 268 20.93 -0.48 -1.05
C GLY A 268 21.33 0.99 -1.16
N GLY A 269 21.48 1.56 -2.36
CA GLY A 269 21.83 2.98 -2.55
C GLY A 269 20.66 3.95 -2.43
N LEU A 270 20.98 5.24 -2.29
CA LEU A 270 20.02 6.34 -2.22
C LEU A 270 19.22 6.43 -3.55
N THR A 271 17.91 6.68 -3.48
CA THR A 271 17.05 6.80 -4.68
C THR A 271 16.04 7.93 -4.46
N PRO A 272 15.35 8.44 -5.51
CA PRO A 272 14.28 9.41 -5.31
C PRO A 272 13.22 8.92 -4.29
N SER A 273 12.87 7.64 -4.34
CA SER A 273 11.93 7.00 -3.42
C SER A 273 12.53 6.60 -2.06
N LYS A 274 13.83 6.79 -1.84
CA LYS A 274 14.53 6.49 -0.58
C LYS A 274 15.26 7.74 -0.13
N GLY A 275 14.53 8.60 0.57
CA GLY A 275 14.98 9.93 1.00
C GLY A 275 16.12 9.91 2.02
N ARG A 276 16.29 8.79 2.74
CA ARG A 276 17.34 8.62 3.75
C ARG A 276 17.84 7.17 3.79
N ILE A 277 19.16 6.97 3.86
CA ILE A 277 19.76 5.65 4.10
C ILE A 277 20.95 5.73 5.06
N TRP A 278 21.41 4.59 5.56
CA TRP A 278 22.69 4.48 6.27
C TRP A 278 23.74 3.84 5.35
N PHE A 279 24.87 4.50 5.17
CA PHE A 279 25.96 4.03 4.33
C PHE A 279 27.32 4.34 4.95
N ASN A 280 28.19 3.34 5.01
CA ASN A 280 29.60 3.49 5.41
C ASN A 280 29.88 4.30 6.69
N GLY A 281 28.97 4.23 7.67
CA GLY A 281 29.13 4.89 8.98
C GLY A 281 28.53 6.30 9.06
N HIS A 282 27.89 6.78 8.00
CA HIS A 282 27.12 8.02 7.98
C HIS A 282 25.70 7.78 7.46
N THR A 283 24.82 8.74 7.71
CA THR A 283 23.52 8.82 7.05
C THR A 283 23.70 9.53 5.71
N GLU A 284 22.95 9.12 4.70
CA GLU A 284 22.86 9.85 3.43
C GLU A 284 21.43 10.30 3.20
N THR A 285 21.29 11.56 2.78
CA THR A 285 20.06 12.18 2.31
C THR A 285 20.36 12.93 1.00
N TYR A 286 19.35 13.54 0.39
CA TYR A 286 19.55 14.37 -0.79
C TYR A 286 18.69 15.63 -0.76
N TYR A 287 19.14 16.64 -1.50
CA TYR A 287 18.37 17.85 -1.76
C TYR A 287 18.45 18.23 -3.25
N SER A 288 17.35 18.81 -3.73
CA SER A 288 17.20 19.17 -5.14
C SER A 288 17.90 20.48 -5.46
N GLN A 289 18.43 20.62 -6.67
CA GLN A 289 18.96 21.92 -7.14
C GLN A 289 17.98 23.07 -7.11
N LYS A 290 16.68 22.75 -7.10
CA LYS A 290 15.58 23.72 -7.07
C LYS A 290 15.46 24.48 -5.76
N VAL A 291 16.09 23.99 -4.68
CA VAL A 291 16.04 24.64 -3.36
C VAL A 291 17.12 25.71 -3.18
N LEU A 292 17.95 25.93 -4.19
CA LEU A 292 18.94 27.01 -4.23
C LEU A 292 18.50 28.06 -5.26
N PRO A 293 18.55 29.37 -4.92
CA PRO A 293 18.19 30.40 -5.87
C PRO A 293 19.28 30.62 -6.94
N GLY A 294 18.89 31.17 -8.09
CA GLY A 294 19.80 31.53 -9.16
C GLY A 294 20.56 30.33 -9.75
N ALA A 295 21.88 30.47 -9.93
CA ALA A 295 22.73 29.42 -10.52
C ALA A 295 23.08 28.28 -9.55
N GLY A 296 22.61 28.32 -8.30
CA GLY A 296 22.98 27.39 -7.25
C GLY A 296 24.43 27.54 -6.78
N LEU A 297 25.02 26.45 -6.31
CA LEU A 297 26.42 26.43 -5.86
C LEU A 297 27.40 26.64 -7.03
N ASN A 298 28.44 27.44 -6.80
CA ASN A 298 29.53 27.62 -7.75
C ASN A 298 30.41 26.35 -7.81
N ILE A 299 30.10 25.45 -8.74
CA ILE A 299 30.76 24.15 -8.92
C ILE A 299 31.44 24.12 -10.30
N PRO A 300 32.77 23.86 -10.39
CA PRO A 300 33.46 23.75 -11.66
C PRO A 300 32.88 22.63 -12.52
N GLY A 301 32.52 22.93 -13.78
CA GLY A 301 31.97 21.95 -14.73
C GLY A 301 30.67 21.27 -14.28
N ARG A 302 29.87 21.98 -13.48
CA ARG A 302 28.56 21.52 -13.01
C ARG A 302 27.72 20.97 -14.16
N HIS A 303 27.23 19.74 -14.00
CA HIS A 303 26.28 19.13 -14.92
C HIS A 303 25.40 18.11 -14.18
N ILE A 304 24.24 17.81 -14.76
CA ILE A 304 23.35 16.76 -14.31
C ILE A 304 23.80 15.46 -15.00
N ALA A 305 24.15 14.45 -14.22
CA ALA A 305 24.47 13.12 -14.75
C ALA A 305 23.19 12.35 -15.12
N SER A 306 23.32 11.25 -15.86
CA SER A 306 22.17 10.46 -16.31
C SER A 306 21.37 9.83 -15.17
N ASP A 307 21.98 9.69 -13.99
CA ASP A 307 21.34 9.23 -12.76
C ASP A 307 20.60 10.35 -12.02
N GLY A 308 20.73 11.62 -12.47
CA GLY A 308 20.15 12.80 -11.83
C GLY A 308 20.98 13.39 -10.69
N THR A 309 22.16 12.84 -10.40
CA THR A 309 23.13 13.48 -9.48
C THR A 309 23.76 14.70 -10.13
N ILE A 310 24.05 15.73 -9.34
CA ILE A 310 24.83 16.88 -9.79
C ILE A 310 26.30 16.55 -9.61
N ARG A 311 27.09 16.73 -10.68
CA ARG A 311 28.52 16.38 -10.68
C ARG A 311 29.41 17.56 -11.07
N ASP A 312 30.64 17.52 -10.59
CA ASP A 312 31.70 18.47 -10.99
C ASP A 312 32.41 18.05 -12.29
N LYS A 313 33.34 18.89 -12.76
CA LYS A 313 34.13 18.68 -13.98
C LYS A 313 34.91 17.35 -14.01
N ASP A 314 35.25 16.82 -12.84
CA ASP A 314 36.03 15.59 -12.68
C ASP A 314 35.12 14.37 -12.50
N GLY A 315 33.79 14.58 -12.51
CA GLY A 315 32.77 13.53 -12.42
C GLY A 315 32.42 13.11 -10.99
N TYR A 316 32.86 13.85 -9.96
CA TYR A 316 32.47 13.60 -8.58
C TYR A 316 31.08 14.15 -8.29
N ILE A 317 30.29 13.39 -7.53
CA ILE A 317 28.99 13.83 -7.01
C ILE A 317 29.20 15.03 -6.10
N VAL A 318 28.38 16.05 -6.22
CA VAL A 318 28.42 17.22 -5.36
C VAL A 318 27.77 16.90 -4.02
N LEU A 319 28.51 17.09 -2.92
CA LEU A 319 28.05 16.77 -1.58
C LEU A 319 28.00 18.01 -0.68
N ALA A 320 27.10 18.00 0.30
CA ALA A 320 27.20 18.81 1.51
C ALA A 320 27.58 17.94 2.71
N SER A 321 28.54 18.42 3.52
CA SER A 321 28.94 17.75 4.76
C SER A 321 29.43 18.75 5.81
N ASP A 322 28.98 18.57 7.06
CA ASP A 322 29.52 19.29 8.23
C ASP A 322 30.71 18.57 8.89
N ASP A 323 31.00 17.34 8.49
CA ASP A 323 32.07 16.52 9.06
C ASP A 323 33.35 16.54 8.24
N TYR A 324 33.23 16.80 6.95
CA TYR A 324 34.34 16.82 6.01
C TYR A 324 34.58 18.24 5.47
N PRO A 325 35.84 18.71 5.41
CA PRO A 325 36.15 20.00 4.79
C PRO A 325 35.80 20.03 3.30
N LYS A 326 35.51 21.22 2.77
CA LYS A 326 35.29 21.43 1.32
C LYS A 326 36.50 20.95 0.51
N GLY A 327 36.22 20.26 -0.59
CA GLY A 327 37.19 19.62 -1.47
C GLY A 327 37.54 18.17 -1.09
N THR A 328 37.12 17.69 0.08
CA THR A 328 37.31 16.29 0.48
C THR A 328 36.49 15.37 -0.41
N VAL A 329 37.10 14.27 -0.87
CA VAL A 329 36.40 13.21 -1.61
C VAL A 329 35.94 12.15 -0.62
N VAL A 330 34.66 11.78 -0.69
CA VAL A 330 34.02 10.82 0.21
C VAL A 330 33.27 9.79 -0.63
N GLU A 331 33.37 8.52 -0.25
CA GLU A 331 32.59 7.47 -0.89
C GLU A 331 31.13 7.53 -0.41
N THR A 332 30.20 7.55 -1.35
CA THR A 332 28.75 7.53 -1.06
C THR A 332 28.09 6.30 -1.66
N SER A 333 26.84 6.05 -1.31
CA SER A 333 26.08 4.94 -1.88
C SER A 333 25.85 5.03 -3.40
N LEU A 334 26.03 6.23 -3.97
CA LEU A 334 25.93 6.50 -5.42
C LEU A 334 27.30 6.62 -6.10
N GLY A 335 28.39 6.42 -5.35
CA GLY A 335 29.78 6.51 -5.79
C GLY A 335 30.53 7.69 -5.16
N ALA A 336 31.75 7.94 -5.63
CA ALA A 336 32.60 8.99 -5.07
C ALA A 336 32.01 10.40 -5.28
N GLY A 337 31.85 11.13 -4.18
CA GLY A 337 31.47 12.53 -4.18
C GLY A 337 32.55 13.42 -3.58
N LYS A 338 32.41 14.74 -3.81
CA LYS A 338 33.31 15.77 -3.31
C LYS A 338 32.50 16.84 -2.58
N VAL A 339 32.97 17.25 -1.42
CA VAL A 339 32.27 18.21 -0.57
C VAL A 339 32.41 19.62 -1.14
N TYR A 340 31.29 20.24 -1.50
CA TYR A 340 31.21 21.63 -1.97
C TYR A 340 30.43 22.53 -1.02
N ASP A 341 29.58 21.94 -0.18
CA ASP A 341 28.75 22.68 0.76
C ASP A 341 28.78 22.11 2.18
N SER A 342 28.18 22.86 3.09
CA SER A 342 27.98 22.50 4.49
C SER A 342 26.49 22.56 4.81
N GLY A 343 26.10 22.13 6.01
CA GLY A 343 24.73 22.21 6.47
C GLY A 343 23.95 20.91 6.37
N SER A 344 24.63 19.78 6.21
CA SER A 344 23.99 18.47 6.19
C SER A 344 23.66 17.92 7.58
N GLY A 345 24.20 18.53 8.64
CA GLY A 345 24.16 18.01 9.99
C GLY A 345 25.28 16.99 10.27
N LYS A 346 25.65 16.88 11.55
CA LYS A 346 26.66 15.94 12.03
C LYS A 346 26.24 14.49 11.81
N GLY A 347 27.14 13.68 11.27
CA GLY A 347 26.94 12.28 10.93
C GLY A 347 26.18 12.04 9.63
N ASN A 348 25.91 13.08 8.84
CA ASN A 348 25.12 13.01 7.61
C ASN A 348 25.84 13.62 6.41
N ILE A 349 25.61 13.04 5.23
CA ILE A 349 26.05 13.56 3.94
C ILE A 349 24.83 13.77 3.06
N ASP A 350 24.70 14.98 2.54
CA ASP A 350 23.65 15.33 1.59
C ASP A 350 24.18 15.29 0.16
N LEU A 351 23.54 14.48 -0.68
CA LEU A 351 23.86 14.39 -2.11
C LEU A 351 23.04 15.44 -2.86
N TYR A 352 23.71 16.19 -3.74
CA TYR A 352 23.04 17.19 -4.56
C TYR A 352 22.48 16.57 -5.84
N THR A 353 21.17 16.70 -6.07
CA THR A 353 20.46 16.00 -7.16
C THR A 353 19.51 16.92 -7.93
N ASP A 354 18.98 16.45 -9.06
CA ASP A 354 17.87 17.08 -9.81
C ASP A 354 16.50 16.40 -9.57
N TRP A 355 16.50 15.39 -8.70
CA TRP A 355 15.29 14.68 -8.27
C TRP A 355 14.28 15.58 -7.56
#